data_AF-P68080-F1
#
_entry.id   AF-P68080-F1
#
_cell.length_a   1.000
_cell.length_b   1.000
_cell.length_c   1.000
_cell.angle_alpha   90.00
_cell.angle_beta   90.00
_cell.angle_gamma   90.00
#
_symmetry.space_group_name_H-M   'P 1'
#
loop_
_entity.id
_entity.type
_entity.pdbx_description
1 polymer ?
#
loop_
_entity_poly.entity_id
_entity_poly.type
_entity_poly.pdbx_seq_one_letter_code
_entity_poly.pdbx_strand_id
1 'polypeptide(L)'
;MGLSDGEWHLVLNVWGKVETDLAGHGQEVLIRLFKSHPETLEKFDKFKHLKSEDDMRRSEDLRKHGNTVLTALGGILKKKGHHEAELKPLAQSHATKHKIPIKYLEFISEAIIHVLHSKHPAEFGADAQAAMKKALELFRNDIAAKYKELGFHG
;
A
#
# COMPACT_ATOMS: atom_id res chain seq x y z
N MET A 1 9.96 -12.73 -10.35
CA MET A 1 10.53 -11.42 -10.73
C MET A 1 11.26 -10.90 -9.51
N GLY A 2 12.52 -10.48 -9.61
CA GLY A 2 13.28 -9.95 -8.46
C GLY A 2 13.78 -8.55 -8.78
N LEU A 3 13.95 -7.73 -7.75
CA LEU A 3 14.60 -6.42 -7.86
C LEU A 3 16.10 -6.59 -7.59
N SER A 4 16.91 -5.80 -8.28
CA SER A 4 18.33 -5.64 -7.98
C SER A 4 18.56 -4.86 -6.68
N ASP A 5 19.76 -4.95 -6.12
CA ASP A 5 20.12 -4.18 -4.93
C ASP A 5 20.03 -2.66 -5.16
N GLY A 6 20.35 -2.19 -6.36
CA GLY A 6 20.21 -0.78 -6.74
C GLY A 6 18.74 -0.34 -6.75
N GLU A 7 17.85 -1.15 -7.30
CA GLU A 7 16.40 -0.88 -7.26
C GLU A 7 15.87 -0.89 -5.81
N TRP A 8 16.29 -1.84 -4.98
CA TRP A 8 15.95 -1.84 -3.56
C TRP A 8 16.49 -0.60 -2.83
N HIS A 9 17.69 -0.14 -3.17
CA HIS A 9 18.23 1.09 -2.59
C HIS A 9 17.35 2.31 -2.91
N LEU A 10 16.91 2.45 -4.16
CA LEU A 10 15.99 3.52 -4.57
C LEU A 10 14.66 3.45 -3.82
N VAL A 11 14.08 2.24 -3.72
CA VAL A 11 12.82 1.98 -2.98
C VAL A 11 12.95 2.38 -1.51
N LEU A 12 14.02 1.94 -0.85
CA LEU A 12 14.21 2.19 0.58
C LEU A 12 14.62 3.63 0.87
N ASN A 13 15.30 4.31 -0.06
CA ASN A 13 15.65 5.72 0.09
C ASN A 13 14.38 6.61 0.15
N VAL A 14 13.46 6.46 -0.82
CA VAL A 14 12.18 7.20 -0.77
C VAL A 14 11.33 6.74 0.42
N TRP A 15 11.34 5.45 0.76
CA TRP A 15 10.59 4.95 1.91
C TRP A 15 11.08 5.57 3.23
N GLY A 16 12.38 5.82 3.38
CA GLY A 16 12.92 6.56 4.52
C GLY A 16 12.32 7.96 4.69
N LYS A 17 11.90 8.62 3.60
CA LYS A 17 11.17 9.90 3.65
C LYS A 17 9.73 9.72 4.13
N VAL A 18 9.07 8.66 3.68
CA VAL A 18 7.72 8.28 4.16
C VAL A 18 7.71 8.04 5.66
N GLU A 19 8.76 7.39 6.18
CA GLU A 19 8.86 7.04 7.59
C GLU A 19 8.96 8.23 8.54
N THR A 20 9.31 9.43 8.04
CA THR A 20 9.31 10.65 8.85
C THR A 20 7.90 11.14 9.21
N ASP A 21 6.88 10.72 8.46
CA ASP A 21 5.46 10.99 8.73
C ASP A 21 4.56 9.89 8.14
N LEU A 22 4.63 8.68 8.70
CA LEU A 22 3.82 7.54 8.25
C LEU A 22 2.32 7.84 8.33
N ALA A 23 1.89 8.57 9.35
CA ALA A 23 0.49 8.87 9.59
C ALA A 23 -0.07 9.81 8.51
N GLY A 24 0.63 10.89 8.18
CA GLY A 24 0.22 11.82 7.13
C GLY A 24 0.29 11.22 5.73
N HIS A 25 1.33 10.43 5.43
CA HIS A 25 1.38 9.69 4.16
C HIS A 25 0.25 8.66 4.06
N GLY A 26 0.02 7.90 5.13
CA GLY A 26 -1.00 6.86 5.17
C GLY A 26 -2.40 7.42 4.97
N GLN A 27 -2.70 8.55 5.61
CA GLN A 27 -3.97 9.24 5.41
C GLN A 27 -4.13 9.71 3.96
N GLU A 28 -3.11 10.33 3.37
CA GLU A 28 -3.17 10.83 1.99
C GLU A 28 -3.33 9.69 0.97
N VAL A 29 -2.64 8.55 1.18
CA VAL A 29 -2.79 7.36 0.34
C VAL A 29 -4.21 6.82 0.37
N LEU A 30 -4.83 6.72 1.56
CA LEU A 30 -6.20 6.23 1.68
C LEU A 30 -7.22 7.22 1.10
N ILE A 31 -7.04 8.52 1.32
CA ILE A 31 -7.89 9.56 0.69
C ILE A 31 -7.79 9.44 -0.84
N ARG A 32 -6.57 9.33 -1.38
CA ARG A 32 -6.35 9.20 -2.82
C ARG A 32 -7.02 7.94 -3.38
N LEU A 33 -6.89 6.82 -2.67
CA LEU A 33 -7.54 5.55 -3.02
C LEU A 33 -9.06 5.72 -3.09
N PHE A 34 -9.69 6.24 -2.03
CA PHE A 34 -11.15 6.38 -1.96
C PHE A 34 -11.71 7.39 -2.97
N LYS A 35 -10.96 8.46 -3.28
CA LYS A 35 -11.36 9.40 -4.33
C LYS A 35 -11.25 8.83 -5.73
N SER A 36 -10.22 8.04 -6.00
CA SER A 36 -9.96 7.49 -7.34
C SER A 36 -10.81 6.24 -7.61
N HIS A 37 -11.09 5.46 -6.56
CA HIS A 37 -11.80 4.19 -6.60
C HIS A 37 -12.79 4.10 -5.42
N PRO A 38 -13.92 4.81 -5.46
CA PRO A 38 -14.90 4.86 -4.36
C PRO A 38 -15.41 3.47 -3.91
N GLU A 39 -15.45 2.50 -4.82
CA GLU A 39 -15.82 1.11 -4.51
C GLU A 39 -14.92 0.45 -3.45
N THR A 40 -13.69 0.94 -3.28
CA THR A 40 -12.77 0.45 -2.25
C THR A 40 -13.18 0.90 -0.85
N LEU A 41 -13.86 2.05 -0.71
CA LEU A 41 -14.33 2.57 0.57
C LEU A 41 -15.42 1.66 1.17
N GLU A 42 -16.23 1.01 0.33
CA GLU A 42 -17.30 0.09 0.75
C GLU A 42 -16.77 -1.16 1.46
N LYS A 43 -15.46 -1.47 1.32
CA LYS A 43 -14.81 -2.56 2.08
C LYS A 43 -14.50 -2.19 3.53
N PHE A 44 -14.63 -0.91 3.90
CA PHE A 44 -14.30 -0.41 5.22
C PHE A 44 -15.57 0.03 5.94
N ASP A 45 -16.20 -0.87 6.70
CA ASP A 45 -17.38 -0.54 7.51
C ASP A 45 -17.15 0.65 8.45
N LYS A 46 -15.93 0.79 8.95
CA LYS A 46 -15.52 1.92 9.80
C LYS A 46 -15.49 3.26 9.06
N PHE A 47 -15.30 3.27 7.74
CA PHE A 47 -15.06 4.49 6.97
C PHE A 47 -16.11 4.80 5.91
N LYS A 48 -17.01 3.87 5.55
CA LYS A 48 -18.05 4.07 4.51
C LYS A 48 -19.01 5.24 4.74
N HIS A 49 -19.04 5.80 5.95
CA HIS A 49 -19.81 6.99 6.29
C HIS A 49 -19.10 8.30 5.92
N LEU A 50 -17.78 8.28 5.65
CA LEU A 50 -17.02 9.46 5.25
C LEU A 50 -17.37 9.82 3.80
N LYS A 51 -18.17 10.87 3.60
CA LYS A 51 -18.73 11.23 2.29
C LYS A 51 -17.91 12.28 1.54
N SER A 52 -17.10 13.06 2.24
CA SER A 52 -16.26 14.11 1.65
C SER A 52 -14.79 13.91 1.98
N GLU A 53 -13.92 14.51 1.17
CA GLU A 53 -12.48 14.55 1.45
C GLU A 53 -12.18 15.23 2.79
N ASP A 54 -12.91 16.30 3.13
CA ASP A 54 -12.76 16.99 4.41
C ASP A 54 -13.07 16.09 5.60
N ASP A 55 -14.10 15.23 5.49
CA ASP A 55 -14.39 14.23 6.54
C ASP A 55 -13.26 13.22 6.68
N MET A 56 -12.69 12.78 5.56
CA MET A 56 -11.54 11.87 5.57
C MET A 56 -10.28 12.53 6.15
N ARG A 57 -10.04 13.81 5.85
CA ARG A 57 -8.91 14.59 6.39
C ARG A 57 -9.05 14.84 7.89
N ARG A 58 -10.28 14.98 8.41
CA ARG A 58 -10.55 15.13 9.85
C ARG A 58 -10.62 13.82 10.62
N SER A 59 -10.64 12.68 9.93
CA SER A 59 -10.77 11.37 10.58
C SER A 59 -9.43 10.88 11.16
N GLU A 60 -9.27 11.04 12.48
CA GLU A 60 -8.13 10.46 13.22
C GLU A 60 -8.06 8.94 13.10
N ASP A 61 -9.22 8.28 12.98
CA ASP A 61 -9.27 6.84 12.78
C ASP A 61 -8.74 6.42 11.40
N LEU A 62 -9.03 7.21 10.35
CA LEU A 62 -8.46 6.96 9.03
C LEU A 62 -6.94 7.18 9.04
N ARG A 63 -6.49 8.25 9.72
CA ARG A 63 -5.06 8.54 9.89
C ARG A 63 -4.32 7.41 10.62
N LYS A 64 -4.89 6.89 11.72
CA LYS A 64 -4.36 5.72 12.44
C LYS A 64 -4.33 4.48 11.56
N HIS A 65 -5.38 4.23 10.78
CA HIS A 65 -5.42 3.07 9.88
C HIS A 65 -4.36 3.18 8.76
N GLY A 66 -4.21 4.37 8.16
CA GLY A 66 -3.15 4.65 7.19
C GLY A 66 -1.76 4.39 7.76
N ASN A 67 -1.49 4.81 8.99
CA ASN A 67 -0.24 4.48 9.69
C ASN A 67 -0.04 2.96 9.81
N THR A 68 -1.07 2.19 10.17
CA THR A 68 -0.98 0.72 10.27
C THR A 68 -0.67 0.09 8.91
N VAL A 69 -1.35 0.52 7.84
CA VAL A 69 -1.13 0.01 6.47
C VAL A 69 0.30 0.26 6.02
N LEU A 70 0.79 1.50 6.14
CA LEU A 70 2.16 1.82 5.71
C LEU A 70 3.21 1.19 6.63
N THR A 71 2.95 1.03 7.93
CA THR A 71 3.88 0.28 8.81
C THR A 71 4.05 -1.16 8.33
N ALA A 72 2.96 -1.84 8.00
CA ALA A 72 3.02 -3.21 7.50
C ALA A 72 3.74 -3.31 6.14
N LEU A 73 3.42 -2.42 5.20
CA LEU A 73 4.07 -2.37 3.89
C LEU A 73 5.57 -2.05 4.01
N GLY A 74 5.95 -1.12 4.89
CA GLY A 74 7.36 -0.79 5.14
C GLY A 74 8.15 -1.97 5.70
N GLY A 75 7.53 -2.76 6.59
CA GLY A 75 8.09 -4.01 7.07
C GLY A 75 8.39 -5.01 5.95
N ILE A 76 7.47 -5.15 4.99
CA ILE A 76 7.61 -6.00 3.80
C ILE A 76 8.74 -5.49 2.90
N LEU A 77 8.73 -4.20 2.53
CA LEU A 77 9.73 -3.61 1.63
C LEU A 77 11.16 -3.75 2.18
N LYS A 78 11.34 -3.60 3.49
CA LYS A 78 12.65 -3.74 4.15
C LYS A 78 13.22 -5.16 4.09
N LYS A 79 12.41 -6.17 3.79
CA LYS A 79 12.87 -7.56 3.58
C LYS A 79 13.41 -7.83 2.19
N LYS A 80 13.29 -6.86 1.27
CA LYS A 80 13.87 -6.92 -0.08
C LYS A 80 13.50 -8.20 -0.87
N GLY A 81 12.24 -8.63 -0.74
CA GLY A 81 11.72 -9.85 -1.38
C GLY A 81 11.74 -11.10 -0.51
N HIS A 82 12.44 -11.09 0.63
CA HIS A 82 12.41 -12.18 1.62
C HIS A 82 11.29 -12.01 2.65
N HIS A 83 10.08 -11.69 2.18
CA HIS A 83 8.95 -11.21 3.00
C HIS A 83 7.84 -12.24 3.24
N GLU A 84 8.10 -13.53 3.03
CA GLU A 84 7.05 -14.56 3.14
C GLU A 84 6.38 -14.57 4.54
N ALA A 85 7.17 -14.41 5.59
CA ALA A 85 6.68 -14.40 6.97
C ALA A 85 5.74 -13.21 7.25
N GLU A 86 6.10 -12.04 6.74
CA GLU A 86 5.30 -10.81 6.86
C GLU A 86 4.03 -10.85 6.01
N LEU A 87 4.08 -11.49 4.83
CA LEU A 87 2.94 -11.61 3.93
C LEU A 87 1.86 -12.56 4.46
N LYS A 88 2.24 -13.64 5.15
CA LYS A 88 1.28 -14.69 5.58
C LYS A 88 0.07 -14.16 6.36
N PRO A 89 0.21 -13.37 7.44
CA PRO A 89 -0.95 -12.84 8.17
C PRO A 89 -1.74 -11.81 7.35
N LEU A 90 -1.05 -11.04 6.50
CA LEU A 90 -1.70 -10.05 5.64
C LEU A 90 -2.58 -10.71 4.59
N ALA A 91 -2.05 -11.72 3.88
CA ALA A 91 -2.78 -12.51 2.91
C ALA A 91 -3.98 -13.23 3.54
N GLN A 92 -3.78 -13.85 4.72
CA GLN A 92 -4.86 -14.52 5.44
C GLN A 92 -6.04 -13.58 5.73
N SER A 93 -5.76 -12.43 6.36
CA SER A 93 -6.79 -11.48 6.74
C SER A 93 -7.49 -10.89 5.51
N HIS A 94 -6.75 -10.50 4.47
CA HIS A 94 -7.31 -9.85 3.30
C HIS A 94 -8.10 -10.82 2.40
N ALA A 95 -7.72 -12.09 2.33
CA ALA A 95 -8.46 -13.14 1.60
C ALA A 95 -9.70 -13.64 2.36
N THR A 96 -9.55 -13.94 3.65
CA THR A 96 -10.59 -14.71 4.37
C THR A 96 -11.58 -13.83 5.13
N LYS A 97 -11.13 -12.69 5.66
CA LYS A 97 -11.96 -11.78 6.44
C LYS A 97 -12.44 -10.58 5.62
N HIS A 98 -11.51 -9.86 5.00
CA HIS A 98 -11.84 -8.59 4.34
C HIS A 98 -12.28 -8.75 2.88
N LYS A 99 -12.03 -9.92 2.27
CA LYS A 99 -12.42 -10.25 0.89
C LYS A 99 -11.98 -9.16 -0.09
N ILE A 100 -10.70 -8.78 0.01
CA ILE A 100 -10.08 -7.74 -0.81
C ILE A 100 -9.54 -8.39 -2.08
N PRO A 101 -10.08 -8.05 -3.26
CA PRO A 101 -9.59 -8.59 -4.52
C PRO A 101 -8.20 -8.06 -4.86
N ILE A 102 -7.40 -8.81 -5.62
CA ILE A 102 -6.07 -8.36 -6.07
C ILE A 102 -6.15 -7.03 -6.82
N LYS A 103 -7.25 -6.79 -7.55
CA LYS A 103 -7.50 -5.52 -8.25
C LYS A 103 -7.45 -4.30 -7.32
N TYR A 104 -7.89 -4.44 -6.06
CA TYR A 104 -7.84 -3.32 -5.10
C TYR A 104 -6.42 -3.10 -4.56
N LEU A 105 -5.58 -4.13 -4.56
CA LEU A 105 -4.15 -3.97 -4.27
C LEU A 105 -3.41 -3.23 -5.40
N GLU A 106 -3.87 -3.35 -6.65
CA GLU A 106 -3.37 -2.52 -7.75
C GLU A 106 -3.72 -1.05 -7.53
N PHE A 107 -4.98 -0.75 -7.19
CA PHE A 107 -5.44 0.62 -6.93
C PHE A 107 -4.69 1.31 -5.78
N ILE A 108 -4.47 0.62 -4.66
CA ILE A 108 -3.68 1.21 -3.57
C ILE A 108 -2.20 1.35 -3.96
N SER A 109 -1.67 0.46 -4.81
CA SER A 109 -0.30 0.62 -5.34
C SER A 109 -0.18 1.90 -6.17
N GLU A 110 -1.16 2.18 -7.04
CA GLU A 110 -1.22 3.43 -7.82
C GLU A 110 -1.35 4.67 -6.93
N ALA A 111 -2.18 4.61 -5.88
CA ALA A 111 -2.32 5.67 -4.91
C ALA A 111 -1.00 5.97 -4.17
N ILE A 112 -0.26 4.93 -3.77
CA ILE A 112 1.07 5.07 -3.16
C ILE A 112 2.02 5.78 -4.13
N ILE A 113 2.15 5.30 -5.37
CA ILE A 113 3.02 5.93 -6.38
C ILE A 113 2.68 7.41 -6.58
N HIS A 114 1.39 7.74 -6.68
CA HIS A 114 0.95 9.13 -6.84
C HIS A 114 1.33 10.00 -5.65
N VAL A 115 1.11 9.53 -4.41
CA VAL A 115 1.43 10.29 -3.20
C VAL A 115 2.95 10.49 -3.06
N LEU A 116 3.75 9.45 -3.33
CA LEU A 116 5.21 9.57 -3.31
C LEU A 116 5.72 10.58 -4.34
N HIS A 117 5.18 10.56 -5.56
CA HIS A 117 5.56 11.53 -6.59
C HIS A 117 5.18 12.97 -6.19
N SER A 118 4.02 13.14 -5.56
CA SER A 118 3.55 14.47 -5.15
C SER A 118 4.32 15.03 -3.95
N LYS A 119 4.67 14.19 -2.97
CA LYS A 119 5.32 14.63 -1.73
C LYS A 119 6.85 14.65 -1.79
N HIS A 120 7.45 13.78 -2.59
CA HIS A 120 8.92 13.62 -2.68
C HIS A 120 9.42 13.66 -4.12
N PRO A 121 9.11 14.72 -4.91
CA PRO A 121 9.48 14.77 -6.32
C PRO A 121 11.00 14.71 -6.55
N ALA A 122 11.80 15.20 -5.60
CA ALA A 122 13.27 15.18 -5.69
C ALA A 122 13.85 13.77 -5.50
N GLU A 123 13.27 12.97 -4.60
CA GLU A 123 13.70 11.59 -4.33
C GLU A 123 12.99 10.54 -5.19
N PHE A 124 11.89 10.91 -5.86
CA PHE A 124 11.01 10.00 -6.59
C PHE A 124 10.94 10.29 -8.09
N GLY A 125 12.13 10.40 -8.70
CA GLY A 125 12.32 10.47 -10.16
C GLY A 125 11.97 9.16 -10.88
N ALA A 126 12.21 9.12 -12.19
CA ALA A 126 11.77 8.01 -13.06
C ALA A 126 12.29 6.63 -12.61
N ASP A 127 13.57 6.53 -12.25
CA ASP A 127 14.17 5.25 -11.83
C ASP A 127 13.60 4.77 -10.49
N ALA A 128 13.43 5.67 -9.52
CA ALA A 128 12.84 5.35 -8.23
C ALA A 128 11.36 4.95 -8.36
N GLN A 129 10.61 5.62 -9.25
CA GLN A 129 9.24 5.23 -9.58
C GLN A 129 9.18 3.84 -10.20
N ALA A 130 10.05 3.53 -11.17
CA ALA A 130 10.09 2.22 -11.81
C ALA A 130 10.45 1.11 -10.80
N ALA A 131 11.42 1.37 -9.92
CA ALA A 131 11.81 0.45 -8.85
C ALA A 131 10.66 0.21 -7.86
N MET A 132 9.97 1.26 -7.41
CA MET A 132 8.82 1.13 -6.51
C MET A 132 7.64 0.39 -7.17
N LYS A 133 7.37 0.63 -8.46
CA LYS A 133 6.35 -0.12 -9.20
C LYS A 133 6.67 -1.61 -9.23
N LYS A 134 7.93 -1.98 -9.51
CA LYS A 134 8.39 -3.38 -9.45
C LYS A 134 8.25 -3.98 -8.05
N ALA A 135 8.61 -3.25 -6.99
CA ALA A 135 8.47 -3.73 -5.62
C ALA A 135 7.01 -4.01 -5.25
N LEU A 136 6.10 -3.10 -5.60
CA LEU A 136 4.67 -3.26 -5.37
C LEU A 136 4.07 -4.38 -6.24
N GLU A 137 4.55 -4.57 -7.46
CA GLU A 137 4.16 -5.70 -8.31
C GLU A 137 4.60 -7.04 -7.73
N LEU A 138 5.84 -7.15 -7.24
CA LEU A 138 6.32 -8.33 -6.52
C LEU A 138 5.42 -8.63 -5.31
N PHE A 139 5.14 -7.62 -4.49
CA PHE A 139 4.21 -7.72 -3.36
C PHE A 139 2.83 -8.28 -3.78
N ARG A 140 2.22 -7.74 -4.84
CA ARG A 140 0.90 -8.19 -5.31
C ARG A 140 0.94 -9.62 -5.83
N ASN A 141 1.97 -9.98 -6.59
CA ASN A 141 2.13 -11.33 -7.13
C ASN A 141 2.25 -12.36 -6.00
N ASP A 142 3.00 -12.05 -4.95
CA ASP A 142 3.19 -12.96 -3.82
C ASP A 142 1.93 -13.07 -2.95
N ILE A 143 1.20 -11.97 -2.74
CA ILE A 143 -0.15 -12.01 -2.11
C ILE A 143 -1.09 -12.89 -2.95
N ALA A 144 -1.11 -12.73 -4.27
CA ALA A 144 -1.97 -13.50 -5.16
C ALA A 144 -1.66 -15.00 -5.12
N ALA A 145 -0.38 -15.38 -5.00
CA ALA A 145 0.01 -16.77 -4.78
C ALA A 145 -0.56 -17.31 -3.45
N LYS A 146 -0.42 -16.55 -2.35
CA LYS A 146 -1.00 -16.93 -1.05
C LYS A 146 -2.54 -16.97 -1.06
N TYR A 147 -3.20 -16.08 -1.80
CA TYR A 147 -4.66 -16.12 -1.97
C TYR A 147 -5.11 -17.43 -2.60
N LYS A 148 -4.41 -17.91 -3.65
CA LYS A 148 -4.70 -19.19 -4.30
C LYS A 148 -4.52 -20.37 -3.33
N GLU A 149 -3.44 -20.36 -2.54
CA GLU A 149 -3.21 -21.38 -1.47
C GLU A 149 -4.36 -21.40 -0.45
N LEU A 150 -4.98 -20.25 -0.18
CA LEU A 150 -6.10 -20.09 0.75
C LEU A 150 -7.48 -20.32 0.11
N GLY A 151 -7.54 -20.69 -1.18
CA GLY A 151 -8.80 -20.92 -1.91
C GLY A 151 -9.58 -19.64 -2.20
N PHE A 152 -8.94 -18.46 -2.17
CA PHE A 152 -9.55 -17.20 -2.57
C PHE A 152 -9.06 -16.80 -3.97
N HIS A 153 -9.99 -16.54 -4.88
CA HIS A 153 -9.71 -16.22 -6.30
C HIS A 153 -10.04 -14.77 -6.67
N GLY A 154 -10.28 -13.90 -5.68
CA GLY A 154 -10.53 -12.48 -5.91
C GLY A 154 -9.26 -11.69 -6.21
#